data_AF-A0A800F913-F1
#
_entry.id   AF-A0A800F913-F1
#
_cell.length_a   1.000
_cell.length_b   1.000
_cell.length_c   1.000
_cell.angle_alpha   90.00
_cell.angle_beta   90.00
_cell.angle_gamma   90.00
#
_symmetry.space_group_name_H-M   'P 1'
#
loop_
_entity.id
_entity.type
_entity.pdbx_description
1 polymer ?
#
loop_
_entity_poly.entity_id
_entity_poly.type
_entity_poly.pdbx_seq_one_letter_code
_entity_poly.pdbx_strand_id
1 'polypeptide(L)'
;MVMKLIQKWQPRFNVQHKRKRIYAFVKVTRERAPRLLPVTRIADDGATYYGPFPRVGALARTVRELAHVLGLRDCPSTTPVFFDDQLEIFRAGRAPRCIRADLNSCLAPCCGRPTAAEYQKAVDLARRFLEGRAERPLRELEQQMSAAAAREDFEYAALLRDRLERLRHFRDDLVAFRGRVEDLSFTYRVPGFRGDDRIYLIRHGRIRRDLTDPRGARARERVARQIEEVYGEPDRGPSALKPEEAAEILLVARWFRMNPRERRRTQTPTQWLEAGATLLDPIVSD
;
A
#
# COMPACT_ATOMS: atom_id res chain seq x y z
N MET A 1 -23.05 14.50 -7.77
CA MET A 1 -23.69 13.81 -6.62
C MET A 1 -23.38 12.30 -6.50
N VAL A 2 -23.21 11.55 -7.59
CA VAL A 2 -23.17 10.07 -7.54
C VAL A 2 -21.95 9.47 -6.83
N MET A 3 -20.72 9.96 -7.02
CA MET A 3 -19.53 9.32 -6.41
C MET A 3 -19.41 9.52 -4.88
N LYS A 4 -19.71 10.71 -4.35
CA LYS A 4 -19.81 10.94 -2.89
C LYS A 4 -20.93 10.11 -2.25
N LEU A 5 -22.05 9.90 -2.95
CA LEU A 5 -23.12 9.01 -2.48
C LEU A 5 -22.72 7.51 -2.56
N ILE A 6 -21.90 7.09 -3.52
CA ILE A 6 -21.38 5.71 -3.60
C ILE A 6 -20.47 5.40 -2.40
N GLN A 7 -19.63 6.35 -1.97
CA GLN A 7 -18.86 6.21 -0.73
C GLN A 7 -19.75 6.19 0.51
N LYS A 8 -20.79 7.03 0.56
CA LYS A 8 -21.65 7.21 1.74
C LYS A 8 -22.72 6.11 1.92
N TRP A 9 -23.18 5.45 0.84
CA TRP A 9 -24.40 4.63 0.88
C TRP A 9 -24.27 3.17 0.42
N GLN A 10 -23.13 2.71 -0.10
CA GLN A 10 -22.89 1.32 -0.58
C GLN A 10 -24.20 0.52 -0.86
N PRO A 11 -24.95 0.86 -1.92
CA PRO A 11 -26.36 0.44 -2.02
C PRO A 11 -26.49 -1.08 -2.01
N ARG A 12 -27.40 -1.58 -1.16
CA ARG A 12 -27.58 -3.02 -0.85
C ARG A 12 -27.97 -3.89 -2.08
N PHE A 13 -28.38 -3.30 -3.20
CA PHE A 13 -29.05 -4.00 -4.32
C PHE A 13 -28.21 -4.20 -5.59
N ASN A 14 -26.88 -4.35 -5.48
CA ASN A 14 -26.05 -4.66 -6.64
C ASN A 14 -25.92 -6.19 -6.85
N VAL A 15 -27.03 -6.81 -7.30
CA VAL A 15 -27.26 -8.27 -7.26
C VAL A 15 -26.52 -9.06 -8.37
N GLN A 16 -26.00 -8.41 -9.43
CA GLN A 16 -25.22 -9.08 -10.49
C GLN A 16 -23.75 -9.40 -10.11
N HIS A 17 -23.30 -9.06 -8.89
CA HIS A 17 -21.89 -9.15 -8.45
C HIS A 17 -21.59 -10.36 -7.53
N LYS A 18 -21.89 -11.58 -7.95
CA LYS A 18 -21.80 -12.80 -7.09
C LYS A 18 -20.40 -13.37 -6.79
N ARG A 19 -19.30 -12.68 -7.11
CA ARG A 19 -17.97 -12.99 -6.52
C ARG A 19 -17.35 -11.74 -5.91
N LYS A 20 -17.63 -11.49 -4.62
CA LYS A 20 -16.84 -10.56 -3.81
C LYS A 20 -15.39 -11.08 -3.78
N ARG A 21 -14.51 -10.50 -4.58
CA ARG A 21 -13.06 -10.69 -4.39
C ARG A 21 -12.72 -10.07 -3.03
N ILE A 22 -12.45 -10.91 -2.04
CA ILE A 22 -11.98 -10.48 -0.73
C ILE A 22 -10.54 -10.04 -0.92
N TYR A 23 -10.25 -8.78 -0.63
CA TYR A 23 -8.90 -8.25 -0.64
C TYR A 23 -8.27 -8.45 0.74
N ALA A 24 -6.96 -8.65 0.75
CA ALA A 24 -6.16 -8.65 1.96
C ALA A 24 -5.10 -7.55 1.92
N PHE A 25 -4.60 -7.17 3.08
CA PHE A 25 -3.63 -6.13 3.30
C PHE A 25 -2.55 -6.67 4.24
N VAL A 26 -1.36 -6.09 4.17
CA VAL A 26 -0.30 -6.28 5.16
C VAL A 26 -0.33 -5.09 6.10
N LYS A 27 -0.71 -5.33 7.34
CA LYS A 27 -0.70 -4.34 8.41
C LYS A 27 0.66 -4.35 9.12
N VAL A 28 1.27 -3.18 9.25
CA VAL A 28 2.40 -2.93 10.15
C VAL A 28 1.86 -2.26 11.40
N THR A 29 1.84 -2.97 12.53
CA THR A 29 1.27 -2.47 13.79
C THR A 29 2.05 -1.27 14.35
N ARG A 30 1.44 -0.48 15.24
CA ARG A 30 2.09 0.65 15.95
C ARG A 30 2.57 0.32 17.37
N GLU A 31 2.59 -0.95 17.76
CA GLU A 31 3.04 -1.31 19.11
C GLU A 31 4.56 -1.10 19.26
N ARG A 32 5.08 -1.13 20.50
CA ARG A 32 6.52 -0.88 20.78
C ARG A 32 7.47 -1.71 19.93
N ALA A 33 7.11 -2.98 19.67
CA ALA A 33 7.79 -3.85 18.72
C ALA A 33 6.81 -4.21 17.58
N PRO A 34 6.78 -3.43 16.48
CA PRO A 34 5.87 -3.65 15.37
C PRO A 34 5.92 -5.07 14.78
N ARG A 35 4.76 -5.52 14.29
CA ARG A 35 4.52 -6.81 13.65
C ARG A 35 3.94 -6.64 12.26
N LEU A 36 4.19 -7.62 11.40
CA LEU A 36 3.55 -7.74 10.10
C LEU A 36 2.36 -8.71 10.21
N LEU A 37 1.16 -8.24 9.90
CA LEU A 37 -0.07 -9.04 10.00
C LEU A 37 -0.84 -9.04 8.68
N PRO A 38 -1.25 -10.20 8.16
CA PRO A 38 -2.22 -10.27 7.07
C PRO A 38 -3.61 -9.95 7.62
N VAL A 39 -4.30 -8.99 7.02
CA VAL A 39 -5.65 -8.58 7.45
C VAL A 39 -6.57 -8.43 6.25
N THR A 40 -7.85 -8.74 6.41
CA THR A 40 -8.88 -8.55 5.35
C THR A 40 -9.70 -7.28 5.56
N ARG A 41 -9.54 -6.63 6.71
CA ARG A 41 -10.21 -5.39 7.09
C ARG A 41 -9.17 -4.41 7.56
N ILE A 42 -9.42 -3.15 7.25
CA ILE A 42 -8.62 -2.05 7.75
C ILE A 42 -9.36 -1.42 8.92
N ALA A 43 -8.65 -1.13 10.00
CA ALA A 43 -9.19 -0.53 11.22
C ALA A 43 -8.54 0.84 11.43
N ASP A 44 -9.24 1.75 12.09
CA ASP A 44 -8.69 3.04 12.48
C ASP A 44 -7.88 2.90 13.78
N ASP A 45 -6.71 2.28 13.67
CA ASP A 45 -5.76 2.05 14.78
C ASP A 45 -4.41 2.75 14.55
N GLY A 46 -4.37 3.62 13.55
CA GLY A 46 -3.17 4.35 13.10
C GLY A 46 -2.06 3.48 12.50
N ALA A 47 -2.26 2.16 12.36
CA ALA A 47 -1.28 1.29 11.72
C ALA A 47 -1.11 1.63 10.23
N THR A 48 0.02 1.22 9.68
CA THR A 48 0.26 1.35 8.24
C THR A 48 -0.24 0.10 7.53
N TYR A 49 -0.96 0.27 6.43
CA TYR A 49 -1.51 -0.83 5.64
C TYR A 49 -0.96 -0.80 4.22
N TYR A 50 -0.43 -1.94 3.77
CA TYR A 50 0.06 -2.14 2.40
C TYR A 50 -0.86 -3.08 1.65
N GLY A 51 -1.16 -2.79 0.39
CA GLY A 51 -2.07 -3.59 -0.44
C GLY A 51 -3.00 -2.71 -1.25
N PRO A 52 -4.08 -3.28 -1.83
CA PRO A 52 -4.72 -4.57 -1.57
C PRO A 52 -4.23 -5.74 -2.44
N PHE A 53 -4.21 -6.93 -1.86
CA PHE A 53 -3.83 -8.19 -2.51
C PHE A 53 -5.06 -9.06 -2.79
N PRO A 54 -5.19 -9.63 -4.01
CA PRO A 54 -6.35 -10.45 -4.38
C PRO A 54 -6.33 -11.88 -3.82
N ARG A 55 -5.16 -12.37 -3.37
CA ARG A 55 -4.93 -13.76 -2.92
C ARG A 55 -4.75 -13.83 -1.39
N VAL A 56 -5.85 -13.85 -0.64
CA VAL A 56 -5.86 -13.82 0.84
C VAL A 56 -5.04 -14.97 1.47
N GLY A 57 -5.20 -16.20 0.97
CA GLY A 57 -4.55 -17.38 1.55
C GLY A 57 -3.02 -17.39 1.38
N ALA A 58 -2.53 -16.97 0.21
CA ALA A 58 -1.08 -16.90 -0.05
C ALA A 58 -0.41 -15.79 0.75
N LEU A 59 -1.12 -14.68 1.02
CA LEU A 59 -0.56 -13.53 1.71
C LEU A 59 -0.08 -13.86 3.12
N ALA A 60 -0.85 -14.64 3.89
CA ALA A 60 -0.51 -14.93 5.28
C ALA A 60 0.81 -15.69 5.41
N ARG A 61 1.05 -16.68 4.54
CA ARG A 61 2.32 -17.40 4.49
C ARG A 61 3.46 -16.45 4.12
N THR A 62 3.30 -15.67 3.06
CA THR A 62 4.35 -14.75 2.60
C THR A 62 4.71 -13.67 3.64
N VAL A 63 3.71 -13.10 4.32
CA VAL A 63 3.93 -12.12 5.40
C VAL A 63 4.72 -12.75 6.55
N ARG A 64 4.41 -13.99 6.91
CA ARG A 64 5.14 -14.72 7.95
C ARG A 64 6.60 -14.99 7.53
N GLU A 65 6.83 -15.41 6.29
CA GLU A 65 8.19 -15.63 5.76
C GLU A 65 8.99 -14.33 5.75
N LEU A 66 8.38 -13.20 5.32
CA LEU A 66 9.01 -11.89 5.37
C LEU A 66 9.39 -11.49 6.81
N ALA A 67 8.47 -11.67 7.76
CA ALA A 67 8.74 -11.41 9.17
C ALA A 67 9.86 -12.31 9.72
N HIS A 68 9.94 -13.56 9.27
CA HIS A 68 10.96 -14.52 9.67
C HIS A 68 12.35 -14.11 9.16
N VAL A 69 12.48 -13.78 7.88
CA VAL A 69 13.75 -13.31 7.29
C VAL A 69 14.26 -12.07 8.00
N LEU A 70 13.36 -11.15 8.36
CA LEU A 70 13.70 -9.90 9.04
C LEU A 70 13.84 -10.04 10.57
N GLY A 71 13.65 -11.23 11.13
CA GLY A 71 13.71 -11.44 12.58
C GLY A 71 12.60 -10.74 13.38
N LEU A 72 11.53 -10.30 12.72
CA LEU A 72 10.39 -9.66 13.36
C LEU A 72 9.55 -10.69 14.12
N ARG A 73 8.99 -10.26 15.25
CA ARG A 73 8.11 -11.11 16.06
C ARG A 73 6.78 -11.36 15.34
N ASP A 74 6.20 -12.52 15.58
CA ASP A 74 4.84 -12.91 15.15
C ASP A 74 3.97 -13.42 16.31
N CYS A 75 4.51 -13.37 17.54
CA CYS A 75 3.78 -13.77 18.74
C CYS A 75 2.58 -12.84 19.03
N PRO A 76 1.60 -13.30 19.85
CA PRO A 76 0.42 -12.53 20.22
C PRO A 76 0.76 -11.15 20.80
N SER A 77 -0.15 -10.18 20.68
CA SER A 77 0.04 -8.82 21.23
C SER A 77 0.22 -8.82 22.74
N THR A 78 -0.35 -9.81 23.43
CA THR A 78 -0.25 -9.99 24.88
C THR A 78 1.15 -10.36 25.35
N THR A 79 2.04 -10.83 24.46
CA THR A 79 3.42 -11.12 24.83
C THR A 79 4.17 -9.81 25.11
N PRO A 80 4.75 -9.66 26.32
CA PRO A 80 5.40 -8.43 26.74
C PRO A 80 6.68 -8.15 25.92
N VAL A 81 7.03 -6.86 25.83
CA VAL A 81 8.19 -6.36 25.07
C VAL A 81 9.08 -5.57 26.00
N PHE A 82 10.36 -5.90 25.93
CA PHE A 82 11.43 -5.26 26.65
C PHE A 82 12.61 -5.11 25.70
N PHE A 83 13.17 -3.92 25.62
CA PHE A 83 14.36 -3.66 24.81
C PHE A 83 15.59 -3.52 25.71
N ASP A 84 16.77 -3.84 25.19
CA ASP A 84 18.01 -3.79 25.98
C ASP A 84 18.41 -2.37 26.39
N ASP A 85 17.90 -1.34 25.73
CA ASP A 85 18.13 0.06 26.08
C ASP A 85 17.20 0.56 27.21
N GLN A 86 16.30 -0.29 27.71
CA GLN A 86 15.44 0.04 28.84
C GLN A 86 16.18 -0.26 30.15
N LEU A 87 16.42 0.79 30.93
CA LEU A 87 16.99 0.75 32.28
C LEU A 87 15.98 0.12 33.26
N GLU A 88 15.75 -1.19 33.15
CA GLU A 88 15.11 -1.96 34.23
C GLU A 88 16.18 -2.41 35.23
N ILE A 89 16.03 -1.98 36.48
CA ILE A 89 17.00 -2.07 37.59
C ILE A 89 17.34 -3.54 37.99
N PHE A 90 16.57 -4.53 37.52
CA PHE A 90 16.73 -5.95 37.91
C PHE A 90 16.98 -6.84 36.68
N ARG A 91 18.22 -6.89 36.18
CA ARG A 91 18.62 -7.71 35.02
C ARG A 91 19.20 -9.07 35.44
N ALA A 92 18.32 -10.05 35.63
CA ALA A 92 18.65 -11.41 35.20
C ALA A 92 18.01 -11.60 33.83
N GLY A 93 18.82 -11.89 32.80
CA GLY A 93 18.37 -12.03 31.41
C GLY A 93 17.09 -12.85 31.31
N ARG A 94 16.04 -12.29 30.72
CA ARG A 94 14.76 -12.98 30.57
C ARG A 94 14.96 -14.13 29.59
N ALA A 95 14.84 -15.37 30.07
CA ALA A 95 15.04 -16.54 29.24
C ALA A 95 14.08 -16.53 28.02
N PRO A 96 14.56 -16.89 26.82
CA PRO A 96 13.70 -17.13 25.66
C PRO A 96 12.63 -18.17 26.00
N ARG A 97 11.37 -17.80 25.78
CA ARG A 97 10.22 -18.70 25.99
C ARG A 97 9.70 -19.32 24.69
N CYS A 98 10.38 -19.08 23.57
CA CYS A 98 9.92 -19.57 22.27
C CYS A 98 11.07 -20.05 21.38
N ILE A 99 10.76 -21.07 20.59
CA ILE A 99 11.71 -21.74 19.68
C ILE A 99 12.37 -20.77 18.68
N ARG A 100 11.66 -19.72 18.25
CA ARG A 100 12.24 -18.73 17.32
C ARG A 100 13.35 -17.91 17.96
N ALA A 101 13.27 -17.64 19.26
CA ALA A 101 14.34 -16.97 19.98
C ALA A 101 15.52 -17.92 20.18
N ASP A 102 15.28 -19.20 20.50
CA ASP A 102 16.35 -20.19 20.65
C ASP A 102 17.11 -20.43 19.34
N LEU A 103 16.39 -20.48 18.21
CA LEU A 103 16.96 -20.63 16.87
C LEU A 103 17.50 -19.32 16.27
N ASN A 104 17.52 -18.22 17.04
CA ASN A 104 17.93 -16.88 16.58
C ASN A 104 17.19 -16.38 15.32
N SER A 105 15.97 -16.87 15.09
CA SER A 105 15.15 -16.51 13.94
C SER A 105 14.15 -15.39 14.23
N CYS A 106 14.13 -14.93 15.48
CA CYS A 106 13.49 -13.71 15.94
C CYS A 106 14.52 -12.90 16.73
N LEU A 107 14.52 -11.57 16.55
CA LEU A 107 15.33 -10.66 17.36
C LEU A 107 14.98 -10.73 18.85
N ALA A 108 13.87 -11.37 19.21
CA ALA A 108 13.42 -11.64 20.57
C ALA A 108 13.34 -10.40 21.48
N PRO A 109 12.57 -9.36 21.09
CA PRO A 109 12.30 -8.21 21.95
C PRO A 109 11.42 -8.58 23.16
N CYS A 110 10.92 -9.82 23.28
CA CYS A 110 10.28 -10.29 24.51
C CYS A 110 11.28 -10.64 25.62
N CYS A 111 12.56 -10.77 25.27
CA CYS A 111 13.64 -11.17 26.17
C CYS A 111 14.65 -10.05 26.41
N GLY A 112 14.46 -8.86 25.81
CA GLY A 112 15.45 -7.79 25.91
C GLY A 112 16.72 -8.05 25.10
N ARG A 113 16.68 -8.87 24.04
CA ARG A 113 17.88 -9.12 23.21
C ARG A 113 18.27 -7.93 22.32
N PRO A 114 17.34 -7.23 21.62
CA PRO A 114 17.69 -6.10 20.78
C PRO A 114 17.44 -4.77 21.51
N THR A 115 18.16 -3.73 21.10
CA THR A 115 17.77 -2.35 21.38
C THR A 115 16.52 -1.95 20.58
N ALA A 116 15.81 -0.90 21.00
CA ALA A 116 14.66 -0.41 20.25
C ALA A 116 15.07 0.04 18.84
N ALA A 117 16.25 0.66 18.71
CA ALA A 117 16.79 1.12 17.43
C ALA A 117 17.10 -0.03 16.45
N GLU A 118 17.69 -1.12 16.93
CA GLU A 118 17.96 -2.30 16.09
C GLU A 118 16.68 -2.95 15.58
N TYR A 119 15.69 -3.12 16.46
CA TYR A 119 14.40 -3.65 16.06
C TYR A 119 13.72 -2.73 15.05
N GLN A 120 13.80 -1.41 15.26
CA GLN A 120 13.22 -0.43 14.34
C GLN A 120 13.88 -0.46 12.95
N LYS A 121 15.20 -0.68 12.85
CA LYS A 121 15.89 -0.87 11.56
C LYS A 121 15.30 -2.05 10.77
N ALA A 122 14.98 -3.16 11.43
CA ALA A 122 14.35 -4.31 10.79
C ALA A 122 12.91 -3.98 10.33
N VAL A 123 12.15 -3.23 11.14
CA VAL A 123 10.81 -2.75 10.77
C VAL A 123 10.87 -1.81 9.57
N ASP A 124 11.82 -0.88 9.53
CA ASP A 124 11.97 0.06 8.42
C ASP A 124 12.46 -0.64 7.14
N LEU A 125 13.24 -1.72 7.27
CA LEU A 125 13.54 -2.58 6.14
C LEU A 125 12.29 -3.30 5.63
N ALA A 126 11.41 -3.78 6.53
CA ALA A 126 10.12 -4.36 6.15
C ALA A 126 9.25 -3.35 5.41
N ARG A 127 9.16 -2.11 5.92
CA ARG A 127 8.42 -1.02 5.27
C ARG A 127 8.95 -0.74 3.88
N ARG A 128 10.28 -0.58 3.72
CA ARG A 128 10.91 -0.36 2.40
C ARG A 128 10.68 -1.53 1.45
N PHE A 129 10.68 -2.76 1.94
CA PHE A 129 10.37 -3.94 1.13
C PHE A 129 8.90 -3.96 0.69
N LEU A 130 7.97 -3.67 1.59
CA LEU A 130 6.54 -3.53 1.28
C LEU A 130 6.27 -2.33 0.36
N GLU A 131 7.17 -1.34 0.35
CA GLU A 131 7.21 -0.27 -0.62
C GLU A 131 7.93 -0.64 -1.92
N GLY A 132 8.38 -1.88 -2.13
CA GLY A 132 9.13 -2.27 -3.33
C GLY A 132 10.46 -1.52 -3.53
N ARG A 133 10.97 -0.83 -2.50
CA ARG A 133 12.22 -0.03 -2.53
C ARG A 133 13.42 -0.79 -1.96
N ALA A 134 13.24 -2.02 -1.50
CA ALA A 134 14.30 -2.83 -0.93
C ALA A 134 14.23 -4.27 -1.43
N GLU A 135 15.41 -4.85 -1.70
CA GLU A 135 15.57 -6.24 -2.11
C GLU A 135 16.36 -7.07 -1.10
N ARG A 136 16.85 -6.44 -0.02
CA ARG A 136 17.72 -7.08 0.97
C ARG A 136 17.15 -8.41 1.51
N PRO A 137 15.85 -8.55 1.84
CA PRO A 137 15.30 -9.84 2.27
C PRO A 137 15.44 -10.96 1.22
N LEU A 138 15.39 -10.62 -0.07
CA LEU A 138 15.59 -11.59 -1.16
C LEU A 138 17.06 -11.99 -1.23
N ARG A 139 17.98 -11.03 -1.12
CA ARG A 139 19.42 -11.30 -1.13
C ARG A 139 19.86 -12.14 0.06
N GLU A 140 19.31 -11.90 1.25
CA GLU A 140 19.60 -12.72 2.44
C GLU A 140 19.14 -14.17 2.24
N LEU A 141 17.95 -14.40 1.67
CA LEU A 141 17.49 -15.76 1.35
C LEU A 141 18.33 -16.44 0.27
N GLU A 142 18.74 -15.70 -0.76
CA GLU A 142 19.59 -16.21 -1.83
C GLU A 142 20.96 -16.62 -1.29
N GLN A 143 21.57 -15.81 -0.41
CA GLN A 143 22.83 -16.15 0.26
C GLN A 143 22.69 -17.40 1.16
N GLN A 144 21.61 -17.49 1.95
CA GLN A 144 21.34 -18.68 2.78
C GLN A 144 21.16 -19.94 1.92
N MET A 145 20.47 -19.81 0.79
CA MET A 145 20.23 -20.91 -0.15
C MET A 145 21.55 -21.39 -0.77
N SER A 146 22.38 -20.46 -1.25
CA SER A 146 23.71 -20.79 -1.80
C SER A 146 24.62 -21.43 -0.76
N ALA A 147 24.60 -20.93 0.49
CA ALA A 147 25.38 -21.51 1.58
C ALA A 147 24.90 -22.93 1.95
N ALA A 148 23.58 -23.18 1.93
CA ALA A 148 23.04 -24.52 2.13
C ALA A 148 23.45 -25.48 1.00
N ALA A 149 23.36 -25.04 -0.25
CA ALA A 149 23.78 -25.84 -1.40
C ALA A 149 25.28 -26.16 -1.37
N ALA A 150 26.12 -25.21 -0.93
CA ALA A 150 27.56 -25.42 -0.76
C ALA A 150 27.91 -26.44 0.34
N ARG A 151 27.00 -26.67 1.29
CA ARG A 151 27.12 -27.72 2.32
C ARG A 151 26.41 -29.02 1.94
N GLU A 152 25.95 -29.15 0.69
CA GLU A 152 25.19 -30.30 0.20
C GLU A 152 23.82 -30.52 0.90
N ASP A 153 23.31 -29.50 1.60
CA ASP A 153 21.99 -29.50 2.25
C ASP A 153 20.86 -29.22 1.21
N PHE A 154 20.72 -30.05 0.18
CA PHE A 154 19.86 -29.76 -0.97
C PHE A 154 18.37 -29.60 -0.62
N GLU A 155 17.86 -30.35 0.35
CA GLU A 155 16.47 -30.22 0.80
C GLU A 155 16.21 -28.85 1.44
N TYR A 156 17.15 -28.37 2.25
CA TYR A 156 17.06 -27.06 2.88
C TYR A 156 17.25 -25.94 1.86
N ALA A 157 18.16 -26.10 0.90
CA ALA A 157 18.32 -25.18 -0.22
C ALA A 157 17.02 -25.08 -1.05
N ALA A 158 16.35 -26.21 -1.34
CA ALA A 158 15.07 -26.22 -2.04
C ALA A 158 13.98 -25.47 -1.26
N LEU A 159 13.90 -25.66 0.06
CA LEU A 159 12.97 -24.90 0.92
C LEU A 159 13.22 -23.38 0.84
N LEU A 160 14.49 -22.97 0.86
CA LEU A 160 14.87 -21.55 0.76
C LEU A 160 14.59 -20.98 -0.63
N ARG A 161 14.82 -21.74 -1.71
CA ARG A 161 14.44 -21.36 -3.08
C ARG A 161 12.95 -21.09 -3.17
N ASP A 162 12.12 -21.99 -2.67
CA ASP A 162 10.67 -21.83 -2.73
C ASP A 162 10.21 -20.61 -1.90
N ARG A 163 10.89 -20.29 -0.78
CA ARG A 163 10.67 -19.05 -0.01
C ARG A 163 11.05 -17.81 -0.80
N LEU A 164 12.22 -17.83 -1.44
CA LEU A 164 12.74 -16.74 -2.27
C LEU A 164 11.78 -16.42 -3.41
N GLU A 165 11.31 -17.44 -4.14
CA GLU A 165 10.34 -17.27 -5.23
C GLU A 165 9.02 -16.69 -4.75
N ARG A 166 8.50 -17.16 -3.60
CA ARG A 166 7.27 -16.60 -3.01
C ARG A 166 7.42 -15.12 -2.68
N LEU A 167 8.54 -14.71 -2.07
CA LEU A 167 8.77 -13.31 -1.73
C LEU A 167 9.05 -12.45 -2.97
N ARG A 168 9.74 -13.00 -3.97
CA ARG A 168 9.97 -12.32 -5.26
C ARG A 168 8.65 -12.03 -5.97
N HIS A 169 7.80 -13.05 -6.16
CA HIS A 169 6.46 -12.85 -6.74
C HIS A 169 5.60 -11.86 -5.95
N PHE A 170 5.69 -11.88 -4.62
CA PHE A 170 4.95 -10.93 -3.79
C PHE A 170 5.44 -9.49 -3.94
N ARG A 171 6.75 -9.27 -4.04
CA ARG A 171 7.34 -7.97 -4.34
C ARG A 171 6.92 -7.50 -5.74
N ASP A 172 6.93 -8.39 -6.72
CA ASP A 172 6.53 -8.05 -8.09
C ASP A 172 5.03 -7.71 -8.16
N ASP A 173 4.18 -8.43 -7.41
CA ASP A 173 2.76 -8.09 -7.21
C ASP A 173 2.59 -6.71 -6.55
N LEU A 174 3.44 -6.35 -5.57
CA LEU A 174 3.47 -5.03 -4.93
C LEU A 174 3.83 -3.91 -5.92
N VAL A 175 4.89 -4.09 -6.71
CA VAL A 175 5.34 -3.12 -7.71
C VAL A 175 4.29 -2.96 -8.81
N ALA A 176 3.76 -4.06 -9.34
CA ALA A 176 2.71 -4.03 -10.35
C ALA A 176 1.42 -3.40 -9.83
N PHE A 177 1.06 -3.64 -8.56
CA PHE A 177 -0.06 -2.96 -7.93
C PHE A 177 0.18 -1.45 -7.82
N ARG A 178 1.36 -1.04 -7.35
CA ARG A 178 1.72 0.38 -7.27
C ARG A 178 1.62 1.06 -8.63
N GLY A 179 2.21 0.49 -9.68
CA GLY A 179 2.12 1.04 -11.03
C GLY A 179 0.67 1.24 -11.46
N ARG A 180 -0.21 0.25 -11.23
CA ARG A 180 -1.64 0.39 -11.51
C ARG A 180 -2.34 1.47 -10.69
N VAL A 181 -1.92 1.71 -9.45
CA VAL A 181 -2.45 2.81 -8.62
C VAL A 181 -1.94 4.15 -9.12
N GLU A 182 -0.66 4.25 -9.47
CA GLU A 182 -0.07 5.43 -10.09
C GLU A 182 -0.79 5.81 -11.39
N ASP A 183 -1.13 4.82 -12.22
CA ASP A 183 -1.94 4.98 -13.43
C ASP A 183 -3.37 5.49 -13.17
N LEU A 184 -3.86 5.40 -11.93
CA LEU A 184 -5.13 6.00 -11.50
C LEU A 184 -4.94 7.47 -11.11
N SER A 185 -4.21 8.22 -11.93
CA SER A 185 -4.00 9.66 -11.78
C SER A 185 -4.44 10.38 -13.04
N PHE A 186 -5.64 10.97 -13.03
CA PHE A 186 -6.25 11.62 -14.18
C PHE A 186 -7.42 12.51 -13.75
N THR A 187 -7.83 13.41 -14.64
CA THR A 187 -9.07 14.17 -14.51
C THR A 187 -10.22 13.37 -15.14
N TYR A 188 -11.39 13.41 -14.49
CA TYR A 188 -12.57 12.69 -14.95
C TYR A 188 -13.80 13.60 -14.95
N ARG A 189 -14.29 13.95 -16.14
CA ARG A 189 -15.48 14.78 -16.33
C ARG A 189 -16.74 13.92 -16.36
N VAL A 190 -17.69 14.24 -15.48
CA VAL A 190 -19.01 13.61 -15.40
C VAL A 190 -20.06 14.65 -15.79
N PRO A 191 -20.83 14.40 -16.87
CA PRO A 191 -21.98 15.24 -17.21
C PRO A 191 -23.01 15.22 -16.08
N GLY A 192 -23.46 16.40 -15.67
CA GLY A 192 -24.45 16.59 -14.63
C GLY A 192 -25.85 16.81 -15.18
N PHE A 193 -26.85 16.72 -14.30
CA PHE A 193 -28.21 17.08 -14.66
C PHE A 193 -28.31 18.60 -14.80
N ARG A 194 -28.97 19.09 -15.88
CA ARG A 194 -29.12 20.54 -16.19
C ARG A 194 -27.79 21.32 -16.27
N GLY A 195 -26.72 20.66 -16.72
CA GLY A 195 -25.42 21.29 -16.95
C GLY A 195 -24.58 21.54 -15.69
N ASP A 196 -24.93 20.94 -14.55
CA ASP A 196 -24.05 20.85 -13.36
C ASP A 196 -22.95 19.80 -13.58
N ASP A 197 -22.22 19.93 -14.69
CA ASP A 197 -21.10 19.05 -15.03
C ASP A 197 -20.02 19.17 -13.96
N ARG A 198 -19.37 18.05 -13.64
CA ARG A 198 -18.35 17.97 -12.59
C ARG A 198 -17.06 17.41 -13.15
N ILE A 199 -15.93 17.88 -12.62
CA ILE A 199 -14.61 17.32 -12.85
C ILE A 199 -14.09 16.77 -11.53
N TYR A 200 -13.79 15.47 -11.53
CA TYR A 200 -13.10 14.82 -10.41
C TYR A 200 -11.61 14.79 -10.70
N LEU A 201 -10.81 15.27 -9.75
CA LEU A 201 -9.35 15.15 -9.79
C LEU A 201 -8.97 13.88 -9.04
N ILE A 202 -8.65 12.83 -9.80
CA ILE A 202 -8.27 11.53 -9.24
C ILE A 202 -6.76 11.44 -9.27
N ARG A 203 -6.15 11.10 -8.14
CA ARG A 203 -4.69 10.95 -8.02
C ARG A 203 -4.37 9.73 -7.17
N HIS A 204 -3.55 8.83 -7.70
CA HIS A 204 -3.23 7.54 -7.08
C HIS A 204 -4.49 6.77 -6.63
N GLY A 205 -5.56 6.80 -7.42
CA GLY A 205 -6.83 6.14 -7.11
C GLY A 205 -7.72 6.85 -6.07
N ARG A 206 -7.32 8.01 -5.55
CA ARG A 206 -8.11 8.80 -4.58
C ARG A 206 -8.74 10.02 -5.24
N ILE A 207 -9.94 10.41 -4.81
CA ILE A 207 -10.59 11.63 -5.28
C ILE A 207 -10.11 12.79 -4.42
N ARG A 208 -9.22 13.63 -4.97
CA ARG A 208 -8.61 14.74 -4.24
C ARG A 208 -9.47 16.00 -4.24
N ARG A 209 -10.16 16.27 -5.35
CA ARG A 209 -11.07 17.40 -5.51
C ARG A 209 -12.26 17.00 -6.36
N ASP A 210 -13.37 17.65 -6.10
CA ASP A 210 -14.62 17.58 -6.86
C ASP A 210 -14.98 19.03 -7.24
N LEU A 211 -14.88 19.33 -8.53
CA LEU A 211 -14.98 20.68 -9.08
C LEU A 211 -16.17 20.77 -10.02
N THR A 212 -16.78 21.95 -10.10
CA THR A 212 -17.72 22.26 -11.17
C THR A 212 -16.95 22.45 -12.47
N ASP A 213 -17.48 21.91 -13.57
CA ASP A 213 -16.92 22.09 -14.91
C ASP A 213 -16.85 23.59 -15.23
N PRO A 214 -15.67 24.12 -15.60
CA PRO A 214 -15.48 25.56 -15.73
C PRO A 214 -16.22 26.11 -16.94
N ARG A 215 -17.01 27.16 -16.72
CA ARG A 215 -17.62 27.97 -17.78
C ARG A 215 -16.86 29.29 -17.93
N GLY A 216 -16.21 29.49 -19.07
CA GLY A 216 -15.42 30.69 -19.37
C GLY A 216 -13.98 30.68 -18.84
N ALA A 217 -13.16 31.61 -19.36
CA ALA A 217 -11.70 31.64 -19.15
C ALA A 217 -11.29 31.71 -17.67
N ARG A 218 -11.87 32.64 -16.88
CA ARG A 218 -11.54 32.81 -15.45
C ARG A 218 -11.85 31.58 -14.61
N ALA A 219 -12.94 30.86 -14.91
CA ALA A 219 -13.28 29.63 -14.20
C ALA A 219 -12.30 28.52 -14.55
N ARG A 220 -11.86 28.45 -15.82
CA ARG A 220 -10.89 27.47 -16.29
C ARG A 220 -9.53 27.65 -15.64
N GLU A 221 -9.05 28.90 -15.53
CA GLU A 221 -7.80 29.23 -14.85
C GLU A 221 -7.81 28.83 -13.36
N ARG A 222 -8.96 28.97 -12.67
CA ARG A 222 -9.10 28.48 -11.29
C ARG A 222 -8.99 26.95 -11.21
N VAL A 223 -9.59 26.23 -12.15
CA VAL A 223 -9.50 24.76 -12.19
C VAL A 223 -8.08 24.32 -12.55
N ALA A 224 -7.40 25.02 -13.48
CA ALA A 224 -6.01 24.76 -13.85
C ALA A 224 -5.08 24.85 -12.63
N ARG A 225 -5.17 25.93 -11.85
CA ARG A 225 -4.39 26.08 -10.60
C ARG A 225 -4.64 24.95 -9.61
N GLN A 226 -5.88 24.47 -9.48
CA GLN A 226 -6.19 23.36 -8.58
C GLN A 226 -5.68 22.01 -9.10
N ILE A 227 -5.63 21.82 -10.43
CA ILE A 227 -4.98 20.65 -11.03
C ILE A 227 -3.49 20.70 -10.70
N GLU A 228 -2.81 21.81 -10.94
CA GLU A 228 -1.39 21.96 -10.62
C GLU A 228 -1.10 21.74 -9.12
N GLU A 229 -1.91 22.30 -8.22
CA GLU A 229 -1.82 22.06 -6.77
C GLU A 229 -1.95 20.57 -6.45
N VAL A 230 -2.99 19.91 -6.95
CA VAL A 230 -3.29 18.50 -6.63
C VAL A 230 -2.26 17.54 -7.20
N TYR A 231 -1.76 17.77 -8.41
CA TYR A 231 -0.82 16.87 -9.07
C TYR A 231 0.66 17.25 -8.81
N GLY A 232 0.92 18.47 -8.33
CA GLY A 232 2.25 18.93 -7.91
C GLY A 232 2.65 18.58 -6.48
N GLU A 233 1.71 18.23 -5.60
CA GLU A 233 2.04 17.75 -4.24
C GLU A 233 3.01 16.54 -4.29
N PRO A 234 4.03 16.44 -3.40
CA PRO A 234 4.91 15.27 -3.38
C PRO A 234 4.15 13.99 -3.00
N ASP A 235 4.43 12.89 -3.71
CA ASP A 235 3.81 11.59 -3.39
C ASP A 235 4.34 11.07 -2.05
N ARG A 236 3.42 10.86 -1.10
CA ARG A 236 3.72 10.31 0.23
C ARG A 236 3.93 8.79 0.20
N GLY A 237 3.69 8.13 -0.94
CA GLY A 237 3.83 6.70 -1.12
C GLY A 237 2.75 5.89 -0.37
N PRO A 238 2.71 4.56 -0.57
CA PRO A 238 1.67 3.70 0.00
C PRO A 238 1.78 3.49 1.51
N SER A 239 2.91 3.83 2.14
CA SER A 239 3.12 3.71 3.59
C SER A 239 2.35 4.73 4.43
N ALA A 240 1.68 5.69 3.79
CA ALA A 240 0.83 6.69 4.45
C ALA A 240 -0.67 6.42 4.29
N LEU A 241 -1.08 5.31 3.64
CA LEU A 241 -2.49 5.06 3.33
C LEU A 241 -3.29 4.76 4.60
N LYS A 242 -4.26 5.63 4.88
CA LYS A 242 -5.30 5.40 5.88
C LYS A 242 -6.30 4.33 5.41
N PRO A 243 -7.04 3.70 6.33
CA PRO A 243 -8.08 2.74 6.02
C PRO A 243 -9.10 3.19 4.97
N GLU A 244 -9.56 4.43 5.11
CA GLU A 244 -10.54 5.04 4.22
C GLU A 244 -9.99 5.26 2.81
N GLU A 245 -8.72 5.66 2.74
CA GLU A 245 -8.01 5.92 1.48
C GLU A 245 -7.80 4.64 0.67
N ALA A 246 -7.44 3.53 1.33
CA ALA A 246 -7.32 2.24 0.67
C ALA A 246 -8.67 1.70 0.15
N ALA A 247 -9.77 1.94 0.88
CA ALA A 247 -11.11 1.60 0.44
C ALA A 247 -11.55 2.43 -0.77
N GLU A 248 -11.21 3.73 -0.79
CA GLU A 248 -11.45 4.62 -1.93
C GLU A 248 -10.68 4.16 -3.18
N ILE A 249 -9.39 3.84 -3.05
CA ILE A 249 -8.56 3.34 -4.16
C ILE A 249 -9.19 2.09 -4.77
N LEU A 250 -9.66 1.16 -3.95
CA LEU A 250 -10.35 -0.06 -4.39
C LEU A 250 -11.63 0.24 -5.15
N LEU A 251 -12.42 1.20 -4.66
CA LEU A 251 -13.67 1.60 -5.27
C LEU A 251 -13.44 2.21 -6.65
N VAL A 252 -12.50 3.16 -6.75
CA VAL A 252 -12.11 3.81 -8.01
C VAL A 252 -11.57 2.78 -9.00
N ALA A 253 -10.62 1.95 -8.58
CA ALA A 253 -10.05 0.91 -9.43
C ALA A 253 -11.11 -0.07 -9.94
N ARG A 254 -12.07 -0.47 -9.09
CA ARG A 254 -13.19 -1.34 -9.48
C ARG A 254 -14.11 -0.63 -10.48
N TRP A 255 -14.45 0.63 -10.25
CA TRP A 255 -15.36 1.39 -11.10
C TRP A 255 -14.83 1.51 -12.53
N PHE A 256 -13.56 1.89 -12.71
CA PHE A 256 -12.96 2.03 -14.04
C PHE A 256 -12.76 0.69 -14.74
N ARG A 257 -12.54 -0.39 -13.99
CA ARG A 257 -12.50 -1.76 -14.54
C ARG A 257 -13.85 -2.21 -15.06
N MET A 258 -14.93 -1.90 -14.34
CA MET A 258 -16.30 -2.24 -14.75
C MET A 258 -16.84 -1.32 -15.85
N ASN A 259 -16.25 -0.14 -16.03
CA ASN A 259 -16.67 0.85 -17.03
C ASN A 259 -15.51 1.24 -17.96
N PRO A 260 -15.05 0.36 -18.87
CA PRO A 260 -13.93 0.67 -19.77
C PRO A 260 -14.19 1.87 -20.69
N ARG A 261 -15.45 2.12 -21.06
CA ARG A 261 -15.85 3.30 -21.85
C ARG A 261 -15.56 4.60 -21.10
N GLU A 262 -15.84 4.62 -19.80
CA GLU A 262 -15.55 5.78 -18.97
C GLU A 262 -14.05 5.97 -18.74
N ARG A 263 -13.27 4.87 -18.64
CA ARG A 263 -11.80 4.97 -18.58
C ARG A 263 -11.20 5.63 -19.81
N ARG A 264 -11.79 5.45 -20.99
CA ARG A 264 -11.34 6.12 -22.23
C ARG A 264 -11.66 7.62 -22.26
N ARG A 265 -12.59 8.10 -21.42
CA ARG A 265 -12.99 9.52 -21.35
C ARG A 265 -12.15 10.33 -20.37
N THR A 266 -11.24 9.69 -19.62
CA THR A 266 -10.37 10.39 -18.68
C THR A 266 -9.24 11.09 -19.42
N GLN A 267 -8.80 12.23 -18.91
CA GLN A 267 -7.67 12.98 -19.47
C GLN A 267 -6.53 13.03 -18.46
N THR A 268 -5.29 13.02 -18.94
CA THR A 268 -4.16 13.33 -18.05
C THR A 268 -4.23 14.80 -17.62
N PRO A 269 -3.63 15.17 -16.47
CA PRO A 269 -3.56 16.57 -16.05
C PRO A 269 -3.02 17.49 -17.14
N THR A 270 -1.94 17.06 -17.81
CA THR A 270 -1.30 17.79 -18.92
C THR A 270 -2.24 17.96 -20.11
N GLN A 271 -2.92 16.89 -20.55
CA GLN A 271 -3.88 16.95 -21.65
C GLN A 271 -5.03 17.93 -21.37
N TRP A 272 -5.51 18.00 -20.12
CA TRP A 272 -6.58 18.92 -19.74
C TRP A 272 -6.12 20.38 -19.78
N LEU A 273 -4.90 20.64 -19.29
CA LEU A 273 -4.28 21.97 -19.30
C LEU A 273 -4.02 22.45 -20.73
N GLU A 274 -3.45 21.61 -21.59
CA GLU A 274 -3.18 21.90 -23.01
C GLU A 274 -4.46 22.14 -23.81
N ALA A 275 -5.50 21.31 -23.62
CA ALA A 275 -6.80 21.51 -24.26
C ALA A 275 -7.49 22.84 -23.84
N GLY A 276 -6.97 23.50 -22.80
CA GLY A 276 -7.40 24.84 -22.38
C GLY A 276 -6.63 25.97 -23.03
N ALA A 277 -5.34 25.78 -23.27
CA ALA A 277 -4.50 26.74 -23.97
C ALA A 277 -5.01 26.96 -25.40
N THR A 278 -5.38 25.89 -26.11
CA THR A 278 -5.91 25.98 -27.48
C THR A 278 -7.26 26.71 -27.60
N LEU A 279 -8.03 26.81 -26.51
CA LEU A 279 -9.28 27.57 -26.46
C LEU A 279 -9.10 29.03 -26.01
N LEU A 280 -7.91 29.37 -25.50
CA LEU A 280 -7.53 30.74 -25.10
C LEU A 280 -6.75 31.48 -26.20
N ASP A 281 -6.29 30.78 -27.24
CA ASP A 281 -5.72 31.35 -28.46
C ASP A 281 -6.76 31.52 -29.59
N PRO A 282 -7.70 32.46 -29.47
CA PRO A 282 -8.15 33.19 -30.65
C PRO A 282 -8.03 34.68 -30.34
N ILE A 283 -6.90 35.29 -30.71
CA ILE A 283 -6.71 36.68 -31.19
C ILE A 283 -5.18 36.86 -31.32
N VAL A 284 -4.61 36.53 -32.49
CA VAL A 284 -3.59 37.32 -33.21
C VAL A 284 -3.68 36.88 -34.68
N SER A 285 -3.61 37.82 -35.62
CA SER A 285 -3.69 37.72 -37.11
C SER A 285 -5.12 37.59 -37.64
N ASP A 286 -5.72 38.53 -38.40
CA ASP A 286 -5.31 39.79 -39.05
C ASP A 286 -6.47 40.81 -38.94
#